data_AF-A0A958JAJ9-F1
#
_entry.id   AF-A0A958JAJ9-F1
#
_cell.length_a   1.000
_cell.length_b   1.000
_cell.length_c   1.000
_cell.angle_alpha   90.00
_cell.angle_beta   90.00
_cell.angle_gamma   90.00
#
_symmetry.space_group_name_H-M   'P 1'
#
loop_
_entity.id
_entity.type
_entity.pdbx_description
1 polymer ?
#
loop_
_entity_poly.entity_id
_entity_poly.type
_entity_poly.pdbx_seq_one_letter_code
_entity_poly.pdbx_strand_id
1 'polypeptide(L)'
;DARESFAFPARYIPVILKNSKLKFVEYEIRLLFVLLFACLRRRPQILYTRKGFLTLVPGVISRLLRIPSIIEVNGIIADEVKAGFGLPEGAVRLFALFEKWSYRLSHRVVTVTEGLKTILQSRYRIPAERIVTIANGVNVTRFAPRQIQENGEKIYLGFVGHLVPWAGVEYLIRALAAVRTHRPEVHGLIV
;
A
#
# COMPACT_ATOMS: atom_id res chain seq x y z
N ASP A 1 -15.18 11.96 -16.39
CA ASP A 1 -16.14 10.89 -16.04
C ASP A 1 -15.48 9.61 -15.52
N ALA A 2 -14.99 9.62 -14.27
CA ALA A 2 -14.31 8.48 -13.63
C ALA A 2 -15.30 7.43 -13.06
N ARG A 3 -16.31 7.05 -13.85
CA ARG A 3 -17.19 5.91 -13.57
C ARG A 3 -16.94 4.82 -14.61
N GLU A 4 -15.68 4.45 -14.81
CA GLU A 4 -15.40 3.15 -15.42
C GLU A 4 -16.02 2.10 -14.50
N SER A 5 -17.08 1.47 -14.99
CA SER A 5 -17.67 0.30 -14.36
C SER A 5 -16.56 -0.72 -14.18
N PHE A 6 -16.19 -1.01 -12.93
CA PHE A 6 -15.27 -2.12 -12.67
C PHE A 6 -15.76 -3.34 -13.44
N ALA A 7 -14.87 -4.02 -14.18
CA ALA A 7 -15.19 -5.24 -14.95
C ALA A 7 -15.66 -6.41 -14.05
N PHE A 8 -15.80 -6.17 -12.74
CA PHE A 8 -16.16 -7.12 -11.72
C PHE A 8 -17.20 -6.50 -10.78
N PRO A 9 -18.12 -7.31 -10.22
CA PRO A 9 -19.11 -6.84 -9.26
C PRO A 9 -18.42 -6.32 -7.98
N ALA A 10 -18.45 -5.01 -7.78
CA ALA A 10 -17.95 -4.35 -6.58
C ALA A 10 -19.03 -4.30 -5.50
N ARG A 11 -18.67 -4.62 -4.25
CA ARG A 11 -19.55 -4.48 -3.08
C ARG A 11 -18.89 -3.58 -2.05
N TYR A 12 -19.52 -2.45 -1.77
CA TYR A 12 -19.09 -1.54 -0.72
C TYR A 12 -19.59 -2.01 0.64
N ILE A 13 -18.74 -1.92 1.66
CA ILE A 13 -19.11 -2.17 3.05
C ILE A 13 -19.23 -0.82 3.74
N PRO A 14 -20.44 -0.37 4.09
CA PRO A 14 -20.62 0.94 4.71
C PRO A 14 -20.03 0.95 6.12
N VAL A 15 -19.43 2.08 6.49
CA VAL A 15 -18.88 2.34 7.83
C VAL A 15 -19.55 3.58 8.38
N ILE A 16 -20.11 3.48 9.59
CA ILE A 16 -20.89 4.55 10.21
C ILE A 16 -19.96 5.57 10.88
N LEU A 17 -18.89 5.10 11.54
CA LEU A 17 -17.98 5.92 12.36
C LEU A 17 -16.96 6.71 11.51
N LYS A 18 -17.40 7.56 10.58
CA LYS A 18 -16.52 8.21 9.58
C LYS A 18 -15.32 8.99 10.16
N ASN A 19 -15.47 9.60 11.33
CA ASN A 19 -14.49 10.50 11.95
C ASN A 19 -13.71 9.89 13.13
N SER A 20 -13.77 8.57 13.33
CA SER A 20 -13.06 7.90 14.42
C SER A 20 -12.04 6.89 13.91
N LYS A 21 -10.94 6.70 14.65
CA LYS A 21 -9.98 5.59 14.41
C LYS A 21 -10.65 4.22 14.57
N LEU A 22 -11.78 4.16 15.29
CA LEU A 22 -12.62 2.96 15.44
C LEU A 22 -13.29 2.52 14.13
N LYS A 23 -13.31 3.37 13.09
CA LYS A 23 -13.87 3.03 11.78
C LYS A 23 -13.23 1.80 11.15
N PHE A 24 -11.93 1.59 11.39
CA PHE A 24 -11.21 0.43 10.87
C PHE A 24 -11.62 -0.85 11.59
N VAL A 25 -11.90 -0.76 12.89
CA VAL A 25 -12.43 -1.88 13.68
C VAL A 25 -13.86 -2.20 13.26
N GLU A 26 -14.72 -1.19 13.11
CA GLU A 26 -16.07 -1.36 12.58
C GLU A 26 -16.05 -2.01 11.20
N TYR A 27 -15.16 -1.55 10.32
CA TYR A 27 -14.97 -2.11 8.99
C TYR A 27 -14.61 -3.59 9.05
N GLU A 28 -13.61 -3.98 9.85
CA GLU A 28 -13.22 -5.39 9.99
C GLU A 28 -14.38 -6.24 10.55
N ILE A 29 -15.09 -5.76 11.57
CA ILE A 29 -16.25 -6.49 12.14
C ILE A 29 -17.31 -6.72 11.05
N ARG A 30 -17.67 -5.69 10.28
CA ARG A 30 -18.64 -5.82 9.19
C ARG A 30 -18.12 -6.71 8.06
N LEU A 31 -16.84 -6.56 7.71
CA LEU A 31 -16.16 -7.38 6.72
C LEU A 31 -16.20 -8.86 7.12
N LEU A 32 -16.09 -9.19 8.41
CA LEU A 32 -16.15 -10.57 8.87
C LEU A 32 -17.45 -11.25 8.44
N PHE A 33 -18.60 -10.62 8.72
CA PHE A 33 -19.90 -11.18 8.35
C PHE A 33 -20.12 -11.20 6.84
N VAL A 34 -19.78 -10.12 6.15
CA VAL A 34 -19.97 -10.02 4.69
C VAL A 34 -19.09 -11.03 3.96
N LEU A 35 -17.81 -11.14 4.34
CA LEU A 35 -16.86 -12.04 3.71
C LEU A 35 -17.16 -13.50 4.04
N LEU A 36 -17.52 -13.82 5.30
CA LEU A 36 -17.93 -15.17 5.68
C LEU A 36 -19.12 -15.63 4.83
N PHE A 37 -20.20 -14.83 4.78
CA PHE A 37 -21.38 -15.16 3.98
C PHE A 37 -21.05 -15.29 2.49
N ALA A 38 -20.23 -14.38 1.95
CA ALA A 38 -19.80 -14.45 0.56
C ALA A 38 -18.99 -15.73 0.27
N CYS A 39 -18.10 -16.14 1.17
CA CYS A 39 -17.30 -17.35 1.01
C CYS A 39 -18.16 -18.62 1.09
N LEU A 40 -19.12 -18.68 2.03
CA LEU A 40 -20.02 -19.82 2.15
C LEU A 40 -20.92 -19.98 0.91
N ARG A 41 -21.41 -18.86 0.36
CA ARG A 41 -22.31 -18.86 -0.81
C ARG A 41 -21.57 -19.10 -2.13
N ARG A 42 -20.41 -18.47 -2.32
CA ARG A 42 -19.68 -18.49 -3.61
C ARG A 42 -18.55 -19.51 -3.67
N ARG A 43 -18.10 -20.02 -2.52
CA ARG A 43 -17.01 -21.00 -2.39
C ARG A 43 -15.77 -20.62 -3.23
N PRO A 44 -15.18 -19.43 -2.99
CA PRO A 44 -14.03 -18.99 -3.76
C PRO A 44 -12.84 -19.92 -3.53
N GLN A 45 -12.03 -20.08 -4.56
CA GLN A 45 -10.83 -20.91 -4.51
C GLN A 45 -9.66 -20.18 -3.85
N ILE A 46 -9.63 -18.85 -3.92
CA ILE A 46 -8.56 -18.00 -3.37
C ILE A 46 -9.16 -16.69 -2.84
N LEU A 47 -8.59 -16.19 -1.74
CA LEU A 47 -8.82 -14.83 -1.24
C LEU A 47 -7.60 -13.96 -1.52
N TYR A 48 -7.77 -12.90 -2.31
CA TYR A 48 -6.75 -11.89 -2.52
C TYR A 48 -7.09 -10.64 -1.71
N THR A 49 -6.12 -10.08 -0.99
CA THR A 49 -6.35 -8.90 -0.15
C THR A 49 -5.21 -7.91 -0.34
N ARG A 50 -5.55 -6.70 -0.77
CA ARG A 50 -4.64 -5.56 -0.69
C ARG A 50 -4.68 -5.01 0.73
N LYS A 51 -3.53 -5.05 1.41
CA LYS A 51 -3.45 -4.69 2.83
C LYS A 51 -3.88 -3.24 3.05
N GLY A 52 -4.77 -3.04 4.01
CA GLY A 52 -5.15 -1.75 4.56
C GLY A 52 -4.53 -1.50 5.94
N PHE A 53 -5.08 -0.52 6.64
CA PHE A 53 -4.60 -0.08 7.96
C PHE A 53 -4.74 -1.16 9.05
N LEU A 54 -5.91 -1.81 9.10
CA LEU A 54 -6.18 -2.99 9.90
C LEU A 54 -6.70 -4.06 8.94
N THR A 55 -6.01 -5.19 8.84
CA THR A 55 -6.38 -6.26 7.89
C THR A 55 -6.08 -7.61 8.52
N LEU A 56 -7.07 -8.22 9.14
CA LEU A 56 -6.94 -9.54 9.78
C LEU A 56 -8.01 -10.50 9.27
N VAL A 57 -9.22 -9.99 9.05
CA VAL A 57 -10.41 -10.78 8.75
C VAL A 57 -10.24 -11.70 7.54
N PRO A 58 -9.68 -11.28 6.40
CA PRO A 58 -9.45 -12.20 5.28
C PRO A 58 -8.57 -13.39 5.64
N GLY A 59 -7.54 -13.17 6.46
CA GLY A 59 -6.66 -14.23 6.96
C GLY A 59 -7.36 -15.16 7.96
N VAL A 60 -8.23 -14.62 8.83
CA VAL A 60 -9.04 -15.42 9.77
C VAL A 60 -10.04 -16.30 9.00
N ILE A 61 -10.80 -15.73 8.06
CA ILE A 61 -11.77 -16.46 7.24
C ILE A 61 -11.06 -17.53 6.39
N SER A 62 -9.91 -17.19 5.82
CA SER A 62 -9.07 -18.13 5.09
C SER A 62 -8.72 -19.36 5.92
N ARG A 63 -8.32 -19.19 7.18
CA ARG A 63 -8.01 -20.30 8.09
C ARG A 63 -9.24 -21.10 8.48
N LEU A 64 -10.34 -20.42 8.81
CA LEU A 64 -11.58 -21.04 9.24
C LEU A 64 -12.19 -21.92 8.13
N LEU A 65 -12.20 -21.42 6.91
CA LEU A 65 -12.82 -22.10 5.76
C LEU A 65 -11.83 -22.91 4.92
N ARG A 66 -10.54 -22.95 5.31
CA ARG A 66 -9.44 -23.61 4.57
C ARG A 66 -9.33 -23.13 3.11
N ILE A 67 -9.54 -21.84 2.88
CA ILE A 67 -9.42 -21.21 1.56
C ILE A 67 -8.02 -20.56 1.48
N PRO A 68 -7.18 -20.89 0.49
CA PRO A 68 -5.90 -20.20 0.29
C PRO A 68 -6.04 -18.69 0.21
N SER A 69 -5.11 -17.95 0.82
CA SER A 69 -5.14 -16.49 0.89
C SER A 69 -3.82 -15.85 0.54
N ILE A 70 -3.89 -14.73 -0.16
CA ILE A 70 -2.76 -13.92 -0.59
C ILE A 70 -2.98 -12.50 -0.07
N ILE A 71 -2.00 -11.98 0.65
CA ILE A 71 -2.01 -10.57 1.08
C ILE A 71 -0.94 -9.78 0.34
N GLU A 72 -1.32 -8.69 -0.29
CA GLU A 72 -0.44 -7.76 -0.99
C GLU A 72 -0.04 -6.60 -0.08
N VAL A 73 1.25 -6.36 0.05
CA VAL A 73 1.87 -5.37 0.93
C VAL A 73 2.52 -4.27 0.10
N ASN A 74 1.97 -3.06 0.20
CA ASN A 74 2.46 -1.86 -0.48
C ASN A 74 3.31 -0.95 0.43
N GLY A 75 3.27 -1.20 1.73
CA GLY A 75 3.88 -0.34 2.74
C GLY A 75 3.82 -0.98 4.12
N ILE A 76 4.64 -0.43 5.01
CA ILE A 76 4.71 -0.83 6.42
C ILE A 76 3.91 0.18 7.24
N ILE A 77 2.75 -0.24 7.73
CA ILE A 77 1.82 0.62 8.45
C ILE A 77 2.45 1.11 9.75
N ALA A 78 3.23 0.27 10.44
CA ALA A 78 3.94 0.70 11.64
C ALA A 78 4.87 1.89 11.39
N ASP A 79 5.47 1.98 10.20
CA ASP A 79 6.39 3.07 9.84
C ASP A 79 5.62 4.32 9.41
N GLU A 80 4.56 4.15 8.63
CA GLU A 80 3.61 5.24 8.30
C GLU A 80 2.98 5.84 9.56
N VAL A 81 2.61 5.00 10.52
CA VAL A 81 2.04 5.43 11.81
C VAL A 81 3.06 6.20 12.65
N LYS A 82 4.29 5.69 12.72
CA LYS A 82 5.38 6.34 13.45
C LYS A 82 5.73 7.70 12.84
N ALA A 83 5.81 7.78 11.51
CA ALA A 83 6.20 9.00 10.80
C ALA A 83 5.05 10.03 10.68
N GLY A 84 3.82 9.57 10.44
CA GLY A 84 2.70 10.44 10.09
C GLY A 84 1.77 10.84 11.24
N PHE A 85 1.63 9.99 12.27
CA PHE A 85 0.61 10.20 13.31
C PHE A 85 1.18 10.49 14.70
N GLY A 86 2.51 10.44 14.88
CA GLY A 86 3.15 10.72 16.16
C GLY A 86 2.63 9.84 17.31
N LEU A 87 2.20 8.61 17.02
CA LEU A 87 1.59 7.76 18.03
C LEU A 87 2.62 7.27 19.06
N PRO A 88 2.19 7.03 20.31
CA PRO A 88 3.05 6.42 21.33
C PRO A 88 3.63 5.09 20.87
N GLU A 89 4.83 4.76 21.33
CA GLU A 89 5.52 3.53 20.90
C GLU A 89 4.71 2.25 21.14
N GLY A 90 3.91 2.21 22.22
CA GLY A 90 3.03 1.08 22.52
C GLY A 90 2.01 0.83 21.40
N ALA A 91 1.44 1.89 20.83
CA ALA A 91 0.51 1.79 19.70
C ALA A 91 1.23 1.33 18.43
N VAL A 92 2.44 1.84 18.16
CA VAL A 92 3.26 1.39 17.02
C VAL A 92 3.59 -0.11 17.13
N ARG A 93 3.95 -0.58 18.33
CA ARG A 93 4.20 -2.01 18.60
C ARG A 93 2.94 -2.85 18.38
N LEU A 94 1.78 -2.35 18.79
CA LEU A 94 0.50 -3.03 18.57
C LEU A 94 0.16 -3.14 17.07
N PHE A 95 0.35 -2.07 16.28
CA PHE A 95 0.15 -2.13 14.83
C PHE A 95 1.13 -3.11 14.16
N ALA A 96 2.41 -3.07 14.54
CA ALA A 96 3.40 -4.02 14.03
C ALA A 96 3.02 -5.47 14.38
N LEU A 97 2.42 -5.70 15.55
CA LEU A 97 1.90 -7.00 15.93
C LEU A 97 0.75 -7.41 14.99
N PHE A 98 -0.24 -6.55 14.77
CA PHE A 98 -1.36 -6.85 13.85
C PHE A 98 -0.90 -7.11 12.42
N GLU A 99 0.09 -6.36 11.91
CA GLU A 99 0.72 -6.64 10.62
C GLU A 99 1.37 -8.04 10.61
N LYS A 100 2.10 -8.39 11.67
CA LYS A 100 2.68 -9.73 11.79
C LYS A 100 1.61 -10.81 11.73
N TRP A 101 0.49 -10.63 12.44
CA TRP A 101 -0.62 -11.57 12.41
C TRP A 101 -1.24 -11.70 11.01
N SER A 102 -1.46 -10.60 10.30
CA SER A 102 -2.03 -10.63 8.96
C SER A 102 -1.18 -11.41 7.96
N TYR A 103 0.14 -11.22 8.01
CA TYR A 103 1.08 -11.99 7.19
C TYR A 103 1.09 -13.46 7.58
N ARG A 104 1.10 -13.76 8.89
CA ARG A 104 1.14 -15.14 9.37
C ARG A 104 -0.12 -15.91 9.02
N LEU A 105 -1.29 -15.27 9.04
CA LEU A 105 -2.58 -15.87 8.69
C LEU A 105 -2.70 -16.18 7.18
N SER A 106 -2.09 -15.35 6.34
CA SER A 106 -2.12 -15.48 4.87
C SER A 106 -1.28 -16.66 4.36
N HIS A 107 -1.65 -17.33 3.27
CA HIS A 107 -0.86 -18.44 2.71
C HIS A 107 0.38 -17.97 1.96
N ARG A 108 0.23 -16.86 1.21
CA ARG A 108 1.33 -16.15 0.54
C ARG A 108 1.25 -14.66 0.82
N VAL A 109 2.39 -14.00 0.73
CA VAL A 109 2.51 -12.55 0.84
C VAL A 109 3.13 -12.04 -0.46
N VAL A 110 2.48 -11.06 -1.09
CA VAL A 110 3.01 -10.37 -2.26
C VAL A 110 3.58 -9.03 -1.80
N THR A 111 4.82 -8.72 -2.15
CA THR A 111 5.40 -7.39 -1.94
C THR A 111 5.60 -6.68 -3.27
N VAL A 112 5.48 -5.36 -3.28
CA VAL A 112 5.68 -4.56 -4.50
C VAL A 112 7.14 -4.19 -4.77
N THR A 113 8.03 -4.42 -3.81
CA THR A 113 9.48 -4.22 -3.94
C THR A 113 10.25 -5.33 -3.21
N GLU A 114 11.49 -5.56 -3.62
CA GLU A 114 12.42 -6.46 -2.90
C GLU A 114 12.77 -5.89 -1.52
N GLY A 115 12.86 -4.56 -1.38
CA GLY A 115 13.09 -3.91 -0.08
C GLY A 115 12.00 -4.24 0.94
N LEU A 116 10.73 -4.25 0.53
CA LEU A 116 9.63 -4.70 1.40
C LEU A 116 9.75 -6.18 1.78
N LYS A 117 10.19 -7.04 0.85
CA LYS A 117 10.44 -8.45 1.15
C LYS A 117 11.55 -8.61 2.19
N THR A 118 12.66 -7.89 2.05
CA THR A 118 13.74 -7.87 3.05
C THR A 118 13.23 -7.41 4.42
N ILE A 119 12.38 -6.38 4.47
CA ILE A 119 11.77 -5.92 5.74
C ILE A 119 10.86 -7.02 6.34
N LEU A 120 10.02 -7.67 5.53
CA LEU A 120 9.14 -8.75 6.01
C LEU A 120 9.94 -9.95 6.55
N GLN A 121 11.05 -10.30 5.92
CA GLN A 121 11.93 -11.37 6.40
C GLN A 121 12.67 -10.98 7.69
N SER A 122 13.28 -9.80 7.73
CA SER A 122 14.12 -9.37 8.85
C SER A 122 13.30 -8.96 10.08
N ARG A 123 12.28 -8.11 9.90
CA ARG A 123 11.48 -7.52 10.99
C ARG A 123 10.32 -8.40 11.40
N TYR A 124 9.58 -8.95 10.42
CA TYR A 124 8.37 -9.72 10.69
C TYR A 124 8.61 -11.24 10.74
N ARG A 125 9.82 -11.69 10.37
CA ARG A 125 10.24 -13.11 10.37
C ARG A 125 9.32 -13.99 9.50
N ILE A 126 8.91 -13.46 8.35
CA ILE A 126 8.15 -14.21 7.36
C ILE A 126 9.12 -15.01 6.48
N PRO A 127 8.91 -16.33 6.32
CA PRO A 127 9.79 -17.17 5.50
C PRO A 127 9.83 -16.72 4.04
N ALA A 128 11.01 -16.82 3.41
CA ALA A 128 11.25 -16.33 2.05
C ALA A 128 10.33 -17.00 1.01
N GLU A 129 10.12 -18.30 1.15
CA GLU A 129 9.28 -19.14 0.30
C GLU A 129 7.79 -18.80 0.35
N ARG A 130 7.37 -18.00 1.35
CA ARG A 130 6.01 -17.47 1.45
C ARG A 130 5.86 -16.09 0.81
N ILE A 131 6.95 -15.43 0.46
CA ILE A 131 6.95 -14.07 -0.07
C ILE A 131 7.29 -14.10 -1.56
N VAL A 132 6.45 -13.47 -2.37
CA VAL A 132 6.68 -13.25 -3.79
C VAL A 132 6.73 -11.75 -4.03
N THR A 133 7.72 -11.27 -4.78
CA THR A 133 7.80 -9.85 -5.14
C THR A 133 7.26 -9.66 -6.55
N ILE A 134 6.25 -8.80 -6.69
CA ILE A 134 5.63 -8.44 -7.97
C ILE A 134 5.56 -6.92 -8.03
N ALA A 135 6.40 -6.33 -8.86
CA ALA A 135 6.45 -4.87 -9.00
C ALA A 135 5.14 -4.32 -9.60
N ASN A 136 4.74 -3.15 -9.14
CA ASN A 136 3.60 -2.44 -9.73
C ASN A 136 3.89 -2.11 -11.19
N GLY A 137 2.89 -2.34 -12.05
CA GLY A 137 2.93 -1.95 -13.46
C GLY A 137 2.40 -0.54 -13.68
N VAL A 138 2.73 0.04 -14.84
CA VAL A 138 2.16 1.29 -15.35
C VAL A 138 1.39 1.01 -16.63
N ASN A 139 0.32 1.77 -16.88
CA ASN A 139 -0.38 1.67 -18.16
C ASN A 139 0.49 2.26 -19.28
N VAL A 140 1.10 1.40 -20.09
CA VAL A 140 2.03 1.79 -21.16
C VAL A 140 1.35 2.49 -22.34
N THR A 141 0.03 2.38 -22.51
CA THR A 141 -0.68 3.13 -23.56
C THR A 141 -0.89 4.58 -23.14
N ARG A 142 -1.09 4.83 -21.83
CA ARG A 142 -1.18 6.18 -21.25
C ARG A 142 0.18 6.81 -21.01
N PHE A 143 1.14 6.02 -20.51
CA PHE A 143 2.49 6.44 -20.16
C PHE A 143 3.48 5.84 -21.15
N ALA A 144 3.51 6.42 -22.34
CA ALA A 144 4.49 6.11 -23.38
C ALA A 144 5.55 7.22 -23.45
N PRO A 145 6.81 6.89 -23.79
CA PRO A 145 7.81 7.90 -24.10
C PRO A 145 7.28 8.84 -25.18
N ARG A 146 7.32 10.15 -24.92
CA ARG A 146 7.05 11.16 -25.94
C ARG A 146 8.37 11.81 -26.33
N GLN A 147 8.54 12.06 -27.63
CA GLN A 147 9.65 12.86 -28.09
C GLN A 147 9.41 14.30 -27.61
N ILE A 148 10.21 14.75 -26.64
CA ILE A 148 10.20 16.13 -26.20
C ILE A 148 10.96 16.90 -27.28
N GLN A 149 10.30 17.86 -27.94
CA GLN A 149 11.02 18.77 -28.84
C GLN A 149 11.87 19.68 -27.96
N GLU A 150 13.19 19.67 -28.16
CA GLU A 150 14.13 20.54 -27.44
C GLU A 150 13.99 22.00 -27.90
N ASN A 151 12.85 22.63 -27.64
CA ASN A 151 12.56 24.02 -28.03
C ASN A 151 12.97 24.99 -26.92
N GLY A 152 14.19 24.87 -26.40
CA GLY A 152 14.67 25.73 -25.30
C GLY A 152 13.85 25.58 -24.01
N GLU A 153 13.19 24.43 -23.83
CA GLU A 153 12.35 24.16 -22.66
C GLU A 153 13.19 24.17 -21.38
N LYS A 154 12.64 24.76 -20.32
CA LYS A 154 13.25 24.79 -18.99
C LYS A 154 13.52 23.35 -18.53
N ILE A 155 14.71 23.09 -18.01
CA ILE A 155 15.03 21.79 -17.42
C ILE A 155 14.35 21.71 -16.05
N TYR A 156 13.48 20.72 -15.85
CA TYR A 156 12.79 20.51 -14.59
C TYR A 156 13.33 19.28 -13.86
N LEU A 157 13.73 19.48 -12.61
CA LEU A 157 13.90 18.43 -11.63
C LEU A 157 12.55 18.19 -10.93
N GLY A 158 11.91 17.08 -11.25
CA GLY A 158 10.51 16.82 -10.93
C GLY A 158 10.26 15.80 -9.82
N PHE A 159 9.23 16.04 -9.00
CA PHE A 159 8.57 15.03 -8.17
C PHE A 159 7.07 15.02 -8.49
N VAL A 160 6.51 13.82 -8.59
CA VAL A 160 5.07 13.61 -8.75
C VAL A 160 4.64 12.62 -7.68
N GLY A 161 3.77 13.04 -6.77
CA GLY A 161 3.29 12.17 -5.72
C GLY A 161 2.73 12.89 -4.50
N HIS A 162 2.41 12.11 -3.47
CA HIS A 162 1.93 12.68 -2.21
C HIS A 162 3.07 13.34 -1.43
N LEU A 163 2.79 14.54 -0.90
CA LEU A 163 3.70 15.25 -0.01
C LEU A 163 3.59 14.70 1.42
N VAL A 164 4.23 13.55 1.63
CA VAL A 164 4.29 12.85 2.91
C VAL A 164 5.74 12.68 3.36
N PRO A 165 6.04 12.65 4.67
CA PRO A 165 7.44 12.65 5.16
C PRO A 165 8.30 11.53 4.57
N TRP A 166 7.73 10.33 4.38
CA TRP A 166 8.46 9.19 3.82
C TRP A 166 8.68 9.24 2.30
N ALA A 167 8.08 10.22 1.60
CA ALA A 167 8.35 10.43 0.17
C ALA A 167 9.71 11.13 -0.05
N GLY A 168 10.27 11.78 0.97
CA GLY A 168 11.61 12.36 0.90
C GLY A 168 11.74 13.57 -0.02
N VAL A 169 10.66 14.36 -0.20
CA VAL A 169 10.65 15.55 -1.07
C VAL A 169 11.69 16.59 -0.62
N GLU A 170 12.01 16.63 0.67
CA GLU A 170 13.09 17.44 1.22
C GLU A 170 14.46 17.13 0.60
N TYR A 171 14.71 15.87 0.21
CA TYR A 171 15.95 15.49 -0.47
C TYR A 171 15.99 16.09 -1.88
N LEU A 172 14.86 16.13 -2.59
CA LEU A 172 14.75 16.80 -3.89
C LEU A 172 15.07 18.29 -3.77
N ILE A 173 14.51 18.97 -2.76
CA ILE A 173 14.72 20.41 -2.54
C ILE A 173 16.20 20.69 -2.25
N ARG A 174 16.84 19.88 -1.38
CA ARG A 174 18.27 20.00 -1.07
C ARG A 174 19.13 19.72 -2.31
N ALA A 175 18.79 18.69 -3.09
CA ALA A 175 19.48 18.36 -4.32
C ALA A 175 19.34 19.48 -5.36
N LEU A 176 18.15 20.08 -5.50
CA LEU A 176 17.92 21.21 -6.40
C LEU A 176 18.80 22.40 -6.04
N ALA A 177 18.92 22.73 -4.74
CA ALA A 177 19.80 23.81 -4.28
C ALA A 177 21.26 23.52 -4.68
N ALA A 178 21.73 22.29 -4.49
CA ALA A 178 23.08 21.89 -4.88
C ALA A 178 23.29 21.93 -6.41
N VAL A 179 22.34 21.42 -7.21
CA VAL A 179 22.41 21.41 -8.67
C VAL A 179 22.46 22.83 -9.23
N ARG A 180 21.66 23.75 -8.70
CA ARG A 180 21.60 25.14 -9.18
C ARG A 180 22.90 25.93 -8.99
N THR A 181 23.81 25.47 -8.14
CA THR A 181 25.15 26.10 -8.02
C THR A 181 26.00 25.90 -9.29
N HIS A 182 25.74 24.85 -10.06
CA HIS A 182 26.45 24.53 -11.31
C HIS A 182 25.57 24.67 -12.56
N ARG A 183 24.25 24.58 -12.39
CA ARG A 183 23.25 24.56 -13.47
C ARG A 183 22.06 25.48 -13.10
N PRO A 184 22.24 26.81 -13.18
CA PRO A 184 21.25 27.78 -12.70
C PRO A 184 19.92 27.75 -13.48
N GLU A 185 19.92 27.18 -14.68
CA GLU A 185 18.76 27.03 -15.55
C GLU A 185 17.82 25.87 -15.15
N VAL A 186 18.23 25.02 -14.19
CA VAL A 186 17.38 23.94 -13.66
C VAL A 186 16.34 24.48 -12.68
N HIS A 187 15.09 24.12 -12.90
CA HIS A 187 13.92 24.49 -12.09
C HIS A 187 13.37 23.28 -11.33
N GLY A 188 12.75 23.49 -10.19
CA GLY A 188 12.02 22.44 -9.47
C GLY A 188 10.57 22.36 -9.93
N LEU A 189 10.03 21.14 -10.06
CA LEU A 189 8.61 20.90 -10.27
C LEU A 189 8.12 19.86 -9.24
N ILE A 190 7.12 20.21 -8.45
CA ILE A 190 6.52 19.32 -7.45
C ILE A 190 5.02 19.29 -7.72
N VAL A 191 4.49 18.11 -8.01
CA VAL A 191 3.08 17.86 -8.37
C VAL A 191 2.45 16.86 -7.41
#